data_AF-A0A2T3BCX0-F1
#
_entry.id   AF-A0A2T3BCX0-F1
#
_cell.length_a   1.000
_cell.length_b   1.000
_cell.length_c   1.000
_cell.angle_alpha   90.00
_cell.angle_beta   90.00
_cell.angle_gamma   90.00
#
_symmetry.space_group_name_H-M   'P 1'
#
loop_
_entity.id
_entity.type
_entity.pdbx_description
1 polymer ?
#
loop_
_entity_poly.entity_id
_entity_poly.type
_entity_poly.pdbx_seq_one_letter_code
_entity_poly.pdbx_strand_id
1 'polypeptide(L)'
;TGRGVFASRDIPAHTVLEVSPVLVLDPIQNADHVCKTELYNYTYNWPYTPSDKVQSHDSPKLPTTTQAVVFGLGSMFNHSNLRQNVGWERDFKNRLITYTALREIKAGEELCISYGPRLTFKDTEEAEAERDSDEWSDFQKIIDLID
;
A
#
# COMPACT_ATOMS: atom_id res chain seq x y z
N THR A 1 10.82 2.99 12.76
CA THR A 1 10.59 3.69 11.48
C THR A 1 11.44 3.03 10.42
N GLY A 2 10.84 2.74 9.26
CA GLY A 2 11.49 2.02 8.16
C GLY A 2 12.10 2.98 7.12
N ARG A 3 12.22 2.50 5.89
CA ARG A 3 12.56 3.35 4.73
C ARG A 3 11.29 4.09 4.27
N GLY A 4 11.43 5.21 3.59
CA GLY A 4 10.31 5.99 3.04
C GLY A 4 10.75 6.82 1.83
N VAL A 5 9.77 7.33 1.08
CA VAL A 5 10.00 8.19 -0.10
C VAL A 5 9.70 9.63 0.30
N PHE A 6 10.61 10.57 0.01
CA PHE A 6 10.48 11.97 0.41
C PHE A 6 10.65 12.90 -0.80
N ALA A 7 9.89 14.00 -0.80
CA ALA A 7 9.99 15.03 -1.83
C ALA A 7 11.32 15.78 -1.68
N SER A 8 12.14 15.81 -2.74
CA SER A 8 13.39 16.60 -2.73
C SER A 8 13.19 18.06 -3.10
N ARG A 9 12.01 18.41 -3.60
CA ARG A 9 11.57 19.75 -4.02
C ARG A 9 10.06 19.84 -3.95
N ASP A 10 9.51 21.04 -4.10
CA ASP A 10 8.07 21.22 -4.29
C ASP A 10 7.61 20.50 -5.56
N ILE A 11 6.51 19.75 -5.44
CA ILE A 11 5.90 18.95 -6.50
C ILE A 11 4.47 19.44 -6.72
N PRO A 12 4.11 19.87 -7.95
CA PRO A 12 2.73 20.26 -8.26
C PRO A 12 1.74 19.12 -8.09
N ALA A 13 0.49 19.46 -7.78
CA ALA A 13 -0.61 18.50 -7.81
C ALA A 13 -0.71 17.77 -9.15
N HIS A 14 -1.13 16.51 -9.11
CA HIS A 14 -1.34 15.64 -10.29
C HIS A 14 -0.08 15.32 -11.09
N THR A 15 1.11 15.60 -10.56
CA THR A 15 2.38 15.16 -11.14
C THR A 15 2.49 13.65 -11.06
N VAL A 16 2.86 12.99 -12.16
CA VAL A 16 3.28 11.58 -12.15
C VAL A 16 4.63 11.49 -11.45
N LEU A 17 4.66 10.75 -10.35
CA LEU A 17 5.82 10.61 -9.46
C LEU A 17 6.67 9.41 -9.86
N GLU A 18 6.02 8.30 -10.20
CA GLU A 18 6.68 7.04 -10.51
C GLU A 18 5.76 6.16 -11.39
N VAL A 19 6.37 5.38 -12.28
CA VAL A 19 5.70 4.30 -13.00
C VAL A 19 6.46 3.00 -12.75
N SER A 20 5.92 2.16 -11.87
CA SER A 20 6.58 0.95 -11.40
C SER A 20 6.14 -0.29 -12.19
N PRO A 21 7.08 -1.02 -12.80
CA PRO A 21 6.79 -2.34 -13.36
C PRO A 21 6.44 -3.36 -12.27
N VAL A 22 5.58 -4.32 -12.62
CA VAL A 22 5.05 -5.32 -11.68
C VAL A 22 5.45 -6.74 -12.11
N LEU A 23 6.05 -7.49 -11.18
CA LEU A 23 6.24 -8.93 -11.28
C LEU A 23 5.10 -9.65 -10.56
N VAL A 24 4.19 -10.23 -11.32
CA VAL A 24 3.10 -11.06 -10.79
C VAL A 24 3.67 -12.44 -10.45
N LEU A 25 3.50 -12.86 -9.19
CA LEU A 25 4.03 -14.14 -8.73
C LEU A 25 3.05 -15.27 -9.05
N ASP A 26 3.56 -16.41 -9.50
CA ASP A 26 2.75 -17.63 -9.58
C ASP A 26 2.21 -17.96 -8.17
N PRO A 27 0.91 -18.25 -8.02
CA PRO A 27 0.29 -18.44 -6.71
C PRO A 27 0.83 -19.66 -5.94
N ILE A 28 1.28 -20.72 -6.62
CA ILE A 28 1.87 -21.90 -5.98
C ILE A 28 3.26 -21.53 -5.46
N GLN A 29 4.11 -20.95 -6.31
CA GLN A 29 5.44 -20.50 -5.90
C GLN A 29 5.40 -19.47 -4.78
N ASN A 30 4.43 -18.56 -4.82
CA ASN A 30 4.21 -17.57 -3.77
C ASN A 30 3.85 -18.24 -2.43
N ALA A 31 2.92 -19.20 -2.44
CA ALA A 31 2.51 -19.93 -1.25
C ALA A 31 3.60 -20.83 -0.68
N ASP A 32 4.41 -21.45 -1.54
CA ASP A 32 5.45 -22.39 -1.11
C ASP A 32 6.72 -21.67 -0.64
N HIS A 33 6.99 -20.47 -1.14
CA HIS A 33 8.27 -19.78 -0.90
C HIS A 33 8.10 -18.34 -0.43
N VAL A 34 7.54 -17.46 -1.26
CA VAL A 34 7.64 -16.00 -1.03
C VAL A 34 6.89 -15.57 0.23
N CYS A 35 5.73 -16.16 0.52
CA CYS A 35 4.94 -15.81 1.72
C CYS A 35 5.63 -16.10 3.06
N LYS A 36 6.72 -16.88 3.02
CA LYS A 36 7.52 -17.25 4.19
C LYS A 36 8.73 -16.32 4.37
N THR A 37 8.82 -15.24 3.60
CA THR A 37 9.96 -14.32 3.58
C THR A 37 9.52 -12.89 3.86
N GLU A 38 10.46 -12.05 4.29
CA GLU A 38 10.24 -10.61 4.49
C GLU A 38 9.76 -9.88 3.23
N LEU A 39 10.05 -10.42 2.04
CA LEU A 39 9.59 -9.84 0.77
C LEU A 39 8.05 -9.76 0.71
N TYR A 40 7.34 -10.68 1.36
CA TYR A 40 5.87 -10.71 1.36
C TYR A 40 5.25 -9.44 1.94
N ASN A 41 5.94 -8.78 2.87
CA ASN A 41 5.47 -7.51 3.46
C ASN A 41 5.50 -6.33 2.48
N TYR A 42 6.11 -6.51 1.31
CA TYR A 42 6.26 -5.50 0.26
C TYR A 42 5.49 -5.84 -1.02
N THR A 43 4.72 -6.93 -1.02
CA THR A 43 3.93 -7.35 -2.19
C THR A 43 2.50 -6.83 -2.13
N TYR A 44 1.87 -6.74 -3.31
CA TYR A 44 0.52 -6.24 -3.49
C TYR A 44 -0.39 -7.34 -4.03
N ASN A 45 -1.66 -7.32 -3.61
CA ASN A 45 -2.69 -8.15 -4.23
C ASN A 45 -2.85 -7.79 -5.71
N TRP A 46 -2.72 -8.78 -6.59
CA TRP A 46 -2.83 -8.62 -8.03
C TRP A 46 -3.77 -9.66 -8.65
N PRO A 47 -4.63 -9.29 -9.61
CA PRO A 47 -5.44 -10.25 -10.35
C PRO A 47 -4.57 -11.28 -11.06
N TYR A 48 -4.95 -12.55 -10.97
CA TYR A 48 -4.25 -13.65 -11.62
C TYR A 48 -5.22 -14.39 -12.54
N THR A 49 -4.79 -14.61 -13.78
CA THR A 49 -5.51 -15.46 -14.73
C THR A 49 -4.66 -16.71 -14.95
N PRO A 50 -5.08 -17.87 -14.44
CA PRO A 50 -4.38 -19.12 -14.68
C PRO A 50 -4.26 -19.39 -16.18
N SER A 51 -3.06 -19.73 -16.67
CA SER A 51 -2.92 -20.14 -18.06
C SER A 51 -3.53 -21.52 -18.29
N ASP A 52 -4.12 -21.74 -19.45
CA ASP A 52 -4.76 -23.02 -19.83
C ASP A 52 -3.79 -24.21 -19.78
N LYS A 53 -2.48 -23.96 -19.89
CA LYS A 53 -1.44 -25.01 -19.89
C LYS A 53 -1.20 -25.66 -18.53
N VAL A 54 -1.70 -25.08 -17.44
CA VAL A 54 -1.45 -25.53 -16.06
C VAL A 54 -2.64 -26.29 -15.47
N GLN A 55 -3.81 -26.23 -16.11
CA GLN A 55 -5.01 -26.92 -15.65
C GLN A 55 -5.09 -28.33 -16.26
N SER A 56 -4.58 -29.35 -15.55
CA SER A 56 -5.02 -30.73 -15.81
C SER A 56 -6.39 -30.94 -15.19
N HIS A 57 -7.16 -31.90 -15.73
CA HIS A 57 -8.51 -32.21 -15.26
C HIS A 57 -8.57 -32.65 -13.77
N ASP A 58 -7.42 -33.01 -13.18
CA ASP A 58 -7.25 -33.43 -11.79
C ASP A 58 -6.51 -32.39 -10.91
N SER A 59 -6.19 -31.20 -11.46
CA SER A 59 -5.49 -30.14 -10.71
C SER A 59 -6.47 -29.30 -9.87
N PRO A 60 -6.10 -28.89 -8.64
CA PRO A 60 -6.89 -27.96 -7.86
C PRO A 60 -7.04 -26.61 -8.59
N LYS A 61 -8.23 -26.01 -8.51
CA LYS A 61 -8.52 -24.72 -9.15
C LYS A 61 -7.61 -23.63 -8.59
N LEU A 62 -6.81 -23.03 -9.48
CA LEU A 62 -5.93 -21.92 -9.13
C LEU A 62 -6.73 -20.67 -8.71
N PRO A 63 -6.21 -19.85 -7.77
CA PRO A 63 -6.88 -18.64 -7.34
C PRO A 63 -6.92 -17.58 -8.45
N THR A 64 -7.91 -16.68 -8.39
CA THR A 64 -8.03 -15.54 -9.32
C THR A 64 -7.24 -14.31 -8.88
N THR A 65 -6.50 -14.42 -7.78
CA THR A 65 -5.62 -13.39 -7.24
C THR A 65 -4.33 -14.03 -6.72
N THR A 66 -3.24 -13.27 -6.77
CA THR A 66 -1.94 -13.64 -6.22
C THR A 66 -1.23 -12.40 -5.67
N GLN A 67 -0.02 -12.55 -5.15
CA GLN A 67 0.84 -11.43 -4.79
C GLN A 67 1.70 -10.99 -5.97
N ALA A 68 2.07 -9.71 -5.98
CA ALA A 68 2.99 -9.16 -6.96
C ALA A 68 4.03 -8.26 -6.30
N VAL A 69 5.26 -8.34 -6.79
CA VAL A 69 6.34 -7.42 -6.42
C VAL A 69 6.23 -6.18 -7.29
N VAL A 70 6.27 -5.01 -6.67
CA VAL A 70 6.25 -3.72 -7.36
C VAL A 70 7.68 -3.16 -7.36
N PHE A 71 8.27 -3.04 -8.55
CA PHE A 71 9.64 -2.56 -8.69
C PHE A 71 9.73 -1.03 -8.57
N GLY A 72 10.93 -0.49 -8.80
CA GLY A 72 11.18 0.94 -8.69
C GLY A 72 10.93 1.43 -7.27
N LEU A 73 10.23 2.55 -7.13
CA LEU A 73 9.88 3.11 -5.81
C LEU A 73 8.55 2.60 -5.26
N GLY A 74 7.76 1.83 -6.02
CA GLY A 74 6.38 1.49 -5.63
C GLY A 74 6.26 0.71 -4.32
N SER A 75 7.18 -0.19 -4.01
CA SER A 75 7.24 -0.89 -2.71
C SER A 75 7.90 -0.08 -1.58
N MET A 76 8.29 1.18 -1.83
CA MET A 76 8.98 2.03 -0.85
C MET A 76 8.10 3.14 -0.27
N PHE A 77 6.96 3.45 -0.89
CA PHE A 77 5.98 4.38 -0.34
C PHE A 77 5.38 3.77 0.92
N ASN A 78 5.35 4.52 2.02
CA ASN A 78 4.69 4.08 3.24
C ASN A 78 3.18 4.29 3.18
N HIS A 79 2.47 3.63 4.10
CA HIS A 79 1.02 3.75 4.26
C HIS A 79 0.66 4.97 5.11
N SER A 80 -0.39 5.68 4.71
CA SER A 80 -1.10 6.64 5.55
C SER A 80 -2.57 6.68 5.14
N ASN A 81 -3.48 6.43 6.09
CA ASN A 81 -4.90 6.55 5.86
C ASN A 81 -5.38 8.01 6.01
N LEU A 82 -4.78 8.77 6.92
CA LEU A 82 -5.20 10.14 7.22
C LEU A 82 -4.46 11.19 6.38
N ARG A 83 -3.17 10.95 6.09
CA ARG A 83 -2.27 11.94 5.47
C ARG A 83 -1.74 11.51 4.11
N GLN A 84 -2.35 10.53 3.43
CA GLN A 84 -1.94 10.19 2.06
C GLN A 84 -1.95 11.43 1.15
N ASN A 85 -0.88 11.56 0.38
CA ASN A 85 -0.67 12.63 -0.58
C ASN A 85 -0.32 12.09 -1.98
N VAL A 86 -0.24 10.75 -2.12
CA VAL A 86 -0.02 10.04 -3.38
C VAL A 86 -1.17 9.07 -3.64
N GLY A 87 -1.73 9.14 -4.84
CA GLY A 87 -2.68 8.17 -5.40
C GLY A 87 -1.97 7.21 -6.33
N TRP A 88 -2.60 6.08 -6.62
CA TRP A 88 -2.05 5.09 -7.54
C TRP A 88 -3.12 4.42 -8.41
N GLU A 89 -2.74 4.07 -9.64
CA GLU A 89 -3.58 3.37 -10.62
C GLU A 89 -2.85 2.14 -11.18
N ARG A 90 -3.58 1.05 -11.42
CA ARG A 90 -3.04 -0.21 -11.94
C ARG A 90 -3.39 -0.39 -13.42
N ASP A 91 -2.36 -0.52 -14.25
CA ASP A 91 -2.50 -1.01 -15.61
C ASP A 91 -2.21 -2.52 -15.63
N PHE A 92 -3.28 -3.32 -15.56
CA PHE A 92 -3.19 -4.78 -15.57
C PHE A 92 -2.66 -5.34 -16.89
N LYS A 93 -2.88 -4.65 -18.01
CA LYS A 93 -2.47 -5.09 -19.33
C LYS A 93 -0.96 -5.00 -19.49
N ASN A 94 -0.40 -3.85 -19.09
CA ASN A 94 1.03 -3.59 -19.20
C ASN A 94 1.82 -3.97 -17.93
N ARG A 95 1.12 -4.39 -16.86
CA ARG A 95 1.70 -4.71 -15.54
C ARG A 95 2.49 -3.53 -14.98
N LEU A 96 1.80 -2.40 -14.85
CA LEU A 96 2.37 -1.16 -14.31
C LEU A 96 1.50 -0.64 -13.16
N ILE A 97 2.13 0.09 -12.25
CA ILE A 97 1.45 0.97 -11.30
C ILE A 97 1.96 2.39 -11.52
N THR A 98 1.04 3.33 -11.74
CA THR A 98 1.37 4.75 -11.86
C THR A 98 1.02 5.44 -10.56
N TYR A 99 1.99 6.14 -9.97
CA TYR A 99 1.83 6.91 -8.73
C TYR A 99 1.77 8.40 -9.07
N THR A 100 0.76 9.10 -8.54
CA THR A 100 0.45 10.48 -8.88
C THR A 100 0.19 11.31 -7.62
N ALA A 101 0.74 12.53 -7.56
CA ALA A 101 0.48 13.44 -6.46
C ALA A 101 -1.01 13.83 -6.41
N LEU A 102 -1.66 13.72 -5.25
CA LEU A 102 -3.07 14.09 -5.06
C LEU A 102 -3.27 15.59 -4.86
N ARG A 103 -2.23 16.25 -4.34
CA ARG A 103 -2.16 17.68 -4.06
C ARG A 103 -0.74 18.17 -4.31
N GLU A 104 -0.52 19.47 -4.14
CA GLU A 104 0.84 20.00 -4.04
C GLU A 104 1.58 19.37 -2.84
N ILE A 105 2.83 18.96 -3.04
CA ILE A 105 3.69 18.34 -2.02
C ILE A 105 4.92 19.22 -1.85
N LYS A 106 5.21 19.66 -0.63
CA LYS A 106 6.38 20.50 -0.32
C LYS A 106 7.65 19.68 -0.18
N ALA A 107 8.78 20.32 -0.48
CA ALA A 107 10.09 19.72 -0.23
C ALA A 107 10.20 19.22 1.23
N GLY A 108 10.67 18.00 1.40
CA GLY A 108 10.82 17.34 2.71
C GLY A 108 9.58 16.58 3.19
N GLU A 109 8.41 16.74 2.57
CA GLU A 109 7.25 15.89 2.90
C GLU A 109 7.50 14.42 2.52
N GLU A 110 7.03 13.51 3.36
CA GLU A 110 6.97 12.09 3.03
C GLU A 110 5.82 11.82 2.05
N LEU A 111 6.07 10.96 1.07
CA LEU A 111 5.10 10.51 0.10
C LEU A 111 4.46 9.22 0.62
N CYS A 112 3.18 9.32 0.97
CA CYS A 112 2.41 8.20 1.50
C CYS A 112 1.22 7.90 0.61
N ILE A 113 0.94 6.61 0.47
CA ILE A 113 -0.24 6.06 -0.22
C ILE A 113 -1.18 5.43 0.80
N SER A 114 -2.45 5.22 0.47
CA SER A 114 -3.26 4.23 1.19
C SER A 114 -3.06 2.85 0.56
N TYR A 115 -2.74 1.86 1.40
CA TYR A 115 -2.66 0.44 1.03
C TYR A 115 -4.06 -0.19 0.90
N GLY A 116 -5.10 0.52 1.30
CA GLY A 116 -6.48 0.02 1.35
C GLY A 116 -6.78 -0.80 2.61
N PRO A 117 -7.94 -1.46 2.67
CA PRO A 117 -8.52 -1.98 3.92
C PRO A 117 -7.89 -3.29 4.42
N ARG A 118 -6.88 -3.84 3.74
CA ARG A 118 -6.31 -5.16 4.07
C ARG A 118 -4.81 -5.07 4.26
N LEU A 119 -4.41 -4.61 5.44
CA LEU A 119 -3.01 -4.57 5.86
C LEU A 119 -2.56 -5.95 6.37
N THR A 120 -1.31 -6.30 6.10
CA THR A 120 -0.65 -7.49 6.68
C THR A 120 0.07 -7.18 7.99
N PHE A 121 0.02 -5.92 8.44
CA PHE A 121 0.66 -5.41 9.65
C PHE A 121 -0.30 -4.47 10.40
N LYS A 122 0.03 -4.13 11.65
CA LYS A 122 -0.79 -3.25 12.49
C LYS A 122 -0.76 -1.82 11.94
N ASP A 123 -1.92 -1.23 11.66
CA ASP A 123 -2.02 0.19 11.32
C ASP A 123 -1.61 1.03 12.54
N THR A 124 -0.58 1.85 12.38
CA THR A 124 -0.12 2.74 13.44
C THR A 124 -0.96 4.01 13.52
N GLU A 125 -1.59 4.44 12.41
CA GLU A 125 -2.42 5.64 12.38
C GLU A 125 -3.80 5.42 12.97
N GLU A 126 -4.41 4.23 12.82
CA GLU A 126 -5.64 3.88 13.55
C GLU A 126 -5.42 3.97 15.07
N ALA A 127 -4.28 3.47 15.55
CA ALA A 127 -3.93 3.53 16.97
C ALA A 127 -3.55 4.95 17.45
N GLU A 128 -3.16 5.86 16.57
CA GLU A 128 -2.94 7.29 16.88
C GLU A 128 -4.27 8.05 16.91
N ALA A 129 -5.16 7.80 15.96
CA ALA A 129 -6.49 8.39 15.92
C ALA A 129 -7.35 7.99 17.14
N GLU A 130 -7.28 6.73 17.58
CA GLU A 130 -7.93 6.26 18.81
C GLU A 130 -7.39 7.01 20.04
N ARG A 131 -6.07 7.16 20.15
CA ARG A 131 -5.43 7.89 21.26
C ARG A 131 -5.81 9.36 21.29
N ASP A 132 -5.78 10.05 20.15
CA ASP A 132 -6.19 11.46 20.05
C ASP A 132 -7.67 11.63 20.42
N SER A 133 -8.52 10.65 20.08
CA SER A 133 -9.95 10.67 20.43
C SER A 133 -10.20 10.47 21.93
N ASP A 134 -9.44 9.57 22.56
CA ASP A 134 -9.51 9.31 23.99
C ASP A 134 -9.02 10.51 24.80
N GLU A 135 -7.89 11.11 24.40
CA GLU A 135 -7.37 12.33 25.00
C GLU A 135 -8.38 13.49 24.88
N TRP A 136 -8.98 13.72 23.71
CA TRP A 136 -10.00 14.75 23.54
C TRP A 136 -11.24 14.51 24.42
N SER A 137 -11.69 13.27 24.53
CA SER A 137 -12.78 12.88 25.44
C SER A 137 -12.44 13.18 26.89
N ASP A 138 -11.21 12.90 27.32
CA ASP A 138 -10.78 13.15 28.69
C ASP A 138 -10.60 14.64 28.99
N PHE A 139 -10.12 15.43 28.02
CA PHE A 139 -10.13 16.90 28.12
C PHE A 139 -11.56 17.46 28.24
N GLN A 140 -12.52 16.94 27.48
CA GLN A 140 -13.91 17.38 27.56
C GLN A 140 -14.53 17.08 28.94
N LYS A 141 -14.25 15.91 29.53
CA LYS A 141 -14.71 15.58 30.90
C LYS A 141 -14.14 16.51 31.96
N ILE A 142 -12.90 16.98 31.77
CA ILE A 142 -12.27 17.94 32.69
C ILE A 142 -12.94 19.31 32.57
N ILE A 143 -13.26 19.76 31.35
CA ILE A 143 -13.95 21.03 31.12
C ILE A 143 -15.36 21.01 31.73
N ASP A 144 -16.11 19.92 31.52
CA ASP A 144 -17.47 19.73 32.05
C ASP A 144 -17.52 19.62 33.59
N LEU A 145 -16.38 19.43 34.26
CA LEU A 145 -16.27 19.39 35.73
C LEU A 145 -16.00 20.76 36.37
N ILE A 146 -15.67 21.77 35.55
CA ILE A 146 -15.29 23.12 35.99
C ILE A 146 -16.45 24.13 35.79
N ASP A 147 -17.52 23.71 35.11
CA ASP A 147 -18.82 24.41 35.03
C ASP A 147 -19.84 23.86 36.04
#